data_AF-A0AA97D8J9-F1
#
_entry.id   AF-A0AA97D8J9-F1
#
_cell.length_a   1.000
_cell.length_b   1.000
_cell.length_c   1.000
_cell.angle_alpha   90.00
_cell.angle_beta   90.00
_cell.angle_gamma   90.00
#
_symmetry.space_group_name_H-M   'P 1'
#
loop_
_entity.id
_entity.type
_entity.pdbx_description
1 polymer ?
#
loop_
_entity_poly.entity_id
_entity_poly.type
_entity_poly.pdbx_seq_one_letter_code
_entity_poly.pdbx_strand_id
1 'polypeptide(L)'
;MICQAIGHIKLAKLQPHHLAELYKNLAEDGMRRDTSYTAEFNLTALLHKRGIRKTDFAKQIGVSNTTLLQVSRKHRVSQKTAAAVCAALGLTFEKAFSAVGKKKLSGNTILHCHNLIKSILSTAVKWQVIPSSPADRVATPKKEHIEQACLDEQQTRDLIAALQSAPINRRTAVILLLCSGMRRSELYGLSWGDIDFDRITVSIHETSVYVPHEGIVRGETKNDSSYRVIKLPDFCLPVLHEYRAWYNEQRLACGDQWEDSGKLFVKWNGNPESPNALTVWFRSFARAHHMPENIHTHSLRHTNATLQIATHQDIRTVASRLGHSQTSTTLNIYAHAIQSADATAAAALDNIFKGNKQQINNK
;
A
#
# COMPACT_ATOMS: atom_id res chain seq x y z
N MET A 1 23.84 3.08 -3.62
CA MET A 1 24.16 3.07 -2.18
C MET A 1 24.92 1.80 -1.83
N ILE A 2 24.32 0.61 -1.96
CA ILE A 2 25.01 -0.68 -1.68
C ILE A 2 26.28 -0.85 -2.55
N CYS A 3 26.19 -0.68 -3.88
CA CYS A 3 27.36 -0.84 -4.76
C CYS A 3 28.49 0.16 -4.50
N GLN A 4 28.16 1.38 -4.04
CA GLN A 4 29.19 2.38 -3.73
C GLN A 4 29.94 2.02 -2.44
N ALA A 5 29.24 1.51 -1.44
CA ALA A 5 29.82 1.20 -0.13
C ALA A 5 30.61 -0.12 -0.12
N ILE A 6 30.10 -1.18 -0.75
CA ILE A 6 30.72 -2.52 -0.68
C ILE A 6 30.94 -3.18 -2.05
N GLY A 7 30.46 -2.57 -3.14
CA GLY A 7 30.53 -3.19 -4.48
C GLY A 7 31.93 -3.28 -5.08
N HIS A 8 32.88 -2.49 -4.56
CA HIS A 8 34.29 -2.55 -4.96
C HIS A 8 35.08 -3.63 -4.19
N ILE A 9 34.49 -4.22 -3.13
CA ILE A 9 35.14 -5.23 -2.30
C ILE A 9 34.92 -6.60 -2.94
N LYS A 10 36.02 -7.31 -3.25
CA LYS A 10 35.94 -8.70 -3.71
C LYS A 10 35.22 -9.56 -2.66
N LEU A 11 34.34 -10.48 -3.10
CA LEU A 11 33.56 -11.33 -2.20
C LEU A 11 34.42 -12.07 -1.17
N ALA A 12 35.58 -12.60 -1.58
CA ALA A 12 36.52 -13.28 -0.68
C ALA A 12 37.12 -12.39 0.41
N LYS A 13 37.10 -11.06 0.23
CA LYS A 13 37.60 -10.08 1.20
C LYS A 13 36.47 -9.38 1.97
N LEU A 14 35.21 -9.70 1.68
CA LEU A 14 34.08 -9.10 2.38
C LEU A 14 34.01 -9.68 3.80
N GLN A 15 33.98 -8.80 4.80
CA GLN A 15 34.01 -9.15 6.22
C GLN A 15 32.77 -8.59 6.93
N PRO A 16 32.39 -9.13 8.11
CA PRO A 16 31.21 -8.68 8.85
C PRO A 16 31.23 -7.18 9.19
N HIS A 17 32.40 -6.61 9.49
CA HIS A 17 32.51 -5.20 9.84
C HIS A 17 32.16 -4.26 8.67
N HIS A 18 32.48 -4.62 7.42
CA HIS A 18 32.08 -3.85 6.23
C HIS A 18 30.55 -3.75 6.10
N LEU A 19 29.83 -4.82 6.46
CA LEU A 19 28.38 -4.84 6.43
C LEU A 19 27.78 -4.06 7.61
N ALA A 20 28.38 -4.16 8.80
CA ALA A 20 27.97 -3.37 9.96
C ALA A 20 28.13 -1.86 9.70
N GLU A 21 29.25 -1.46 9.10
CA GLU A 21 29.52 -0.09 8.70
C GLU A 21 28.55 0.38 7.61
N LEU A 22 28.28 -0.46 6.60
CA LEU A 22 27.24 -0.18 5.61
C LEU A 22 25.89 0.11 6.28
N TYR A 23 25.44 -0.73 7.22
CA TYR A 23 24.14 -0.52 7.88
C TYR A 23 24.12 0.73 8.75
N LYS A 24 25.24 1.03 9.43
CA LYS A 24 25.41 2.29 10.17
C LYS A 24 25.29 3.49 9.22
N ASN A 25 26.02 3.48 8.11
CA ASN A 25 25.98 4.53 7.10
C ASN A 25 24.55 4.67 6.53
N LEU A 26 23.87 3.56 6.22
CA LEU A 26 22.48 3.61 5.74
C LEU A 26 21.49 4.21 6.76
N ALA A 27 21.82 4.17 8.06
CA ALA A 27 21.03 4.77 9.13
C ALA A 27 21.39 6.25 9.40
N GLU A 28 22.44 6.78 8.78
CA GLU A 28 22.86 8.18 8.93
C GLU A 28 21.92 9.14 8.19
N ASP A 29 21.89 10.39 8.67
CA ASP A 29 21.11 11.46 8.06
C ASP A 29 21.64 11.82 6.66
N GLY A 30 20.73 11.97 5.69
CA GLY A 30 21.08 12.41 4.34
C GLY A 30 21.39 11.28 3.34
N MET A 31 21.45 10.03 3.79
CA MET A 31 21.63 8.88 2.87
C MET A 31 20.38 8.54 2.06
N ARG A 32 19.23 9.08 2.47
CA ARG A 32 17.96 8.91 1.77
C ARG A 32 17.89 9.78 0.51
N ARG A 33 17.99 9.14 -0.67
CA ARG A 33 17.98 9.82 -1.99
C ARG A 33 16.59 10.23 -2.50
N ASP A 34 15.53 9.67 -1.95
CA ASP A 34 14.13 9.98 -2.29
C ASP A 34 13.51 11.06 -1.37
N THR A 35 14.36 11.79 -0.65
CA THR A 35 13.90 12.93 0.17
C THR A 35 13.19 13.94 -0.73
N SER A 36 11.96 14.28 -0.35
CA SER A 36 11.14 15.26 -1.06
C SER A 36 11.31 16.65 -0.45
N TYR A 37 11.12 17.68 -1.25
CA TYR A 37 11.30 19.07 -0.85
C TYR A 37 10.05 19.89 -1.18
N THR A 38 9.78 20.92 -0.39
CA THR A 38 8.72 21.90 -0.65
C THR A 38 9.30 23.29 -0.77
N ALA A 39 8.77 24.07 -1.70
CA ALA A 39 9.21 25.45 -1.89
C ALA A 39 8.66 26.36 -0.80
N GLU A 40 9.55 27.17 -0.19
CA GLU A 40 9.19 28.20 0.78
C GLU A 40 8.78 29.53 0.12
N PHE A 41 8.82 29.58 -1.21
CA PHE A 41 8.51 30.77 -2.01
C PHE A 41 7.40 30.49 -3.01
N ASN A 42 6.76 31.56 -3.48
CA ASN A 42 5.80 31.47 -4.58
C ASN A 42 6.52 31.58 -5.91
N LEU A 43 6.76 30.44 -6.56
CA LEU A 43 7.43 30.37 -7.86
C LEU A 43 6.72 31.20 -8.92
N THR A 44 5.38 31.21 -8.95
CA THR A 44 4.61 31.91 -9.98
C THR A 44 4.80 33.42 -9.88
N ALA A 45 4.73 33.97 -8.66
CA ALA A 45 4.97 35.39 -8.41
C ALA A 45 6.41 35.80 -8.76
N LEU A 46 7.38 34.93 -8.47
CA LEU A 46 8.80 35.17 -8.75
C LEU A 46 9.11 35.17 -10.25
N LEU A 47 8.54 34.22 -11.01
CA LEU A 47 8.67 34.18 -12.46
C LEU A 47 8.01 35.38 -13.13
N HIS A 48 6.83 35.80 -12.65
CA HIS A 48 6.16 37.00 -13.14
C HIS A 48 6.99 38.26 -12.92
N LYS A 49 7.58 38.43 -11.72
CA LYS A 49 8.48 39.56 -11.41
C LYS A 49 9.72 39.61 -12.32
N ARG A 50 10.18 38.46 -12.80
CA ARG A 50 11.33 38.34 -13.72
C ARG A 50 10.93 38.35 -15.20
N GLY A 51 9.63 38.47 -15.52
CA GLY A 51 9.14 38.44 -16.91
C GLY A 51 9.31 37.08 -17.61
N ILE A 52 9.55 36.00 -16.88
CA ILE A 52 9.83 34.67 -17.45
C ILE A 52 8.53 33.89 -17.57
N ARG A 53 8.22 33.40 -18.77
CA ARG A 53 7.10 32.48 -18.99
C ARG A 53 7.41 31.12 -18.38
N LYS A 54 6.43 30.56 -17.68
CA LYS A 54 6.56 29.27 -16.98
C LYS A 54 6.95 28.11 -17.91
N THR A 55 6.42 28.10 -19.14
CA THR A 55 6.74 27.08 -20.16
C THR A 55 8.20 27.10 -20.56
N ASP A 56 8.78 28.29 -20.69
CA ASP A 56 10.14 28.49 -21.15
C ASP A 56 11.12 28.15 -20.02
N PHE A 57 10.76 28.53 -18.78
CA PHE A 57 11.47 28.10 -17.58
C PHE A 57 11.46 26.57 -17.42
N ALA A 58 10.34 25.89 -17.70
CA ALA A 58 10.23 24.43 -17.62
C ALA A 58 11.20 23.74 -18.59
N LYS A 59 11.25 24.23 -19.83
CA LYS A 59 12.17 23.73 -20.86
C LYS A 59 13.63 23.97 -20.46
N GLN A 60 13.94 25.17 -19.94
CA GLN A 60 15.29 25.54 -19.50
C GLN A 60 15.85 24.58 -18.44
N ILE A 61 15.03 24.18 -17.47
CA ILE A 61 15.46 23.28 -16.38
C ILE A 61 15.23 21.79 -16.67
N GLY A 62 14.67 21.46 -17.84
CA GLY A 62 14.41 20.08 -18.25
C GLY A 62 13.37 19.35 -17.40
N VAL A 63 12.30 20.04 -16.95
CA VAL A 63 11.20 19.41 -16.19
C VAL A 63 9.85 19.67 -16.82
N SER A 64 8.87 18.81 -16.52
CA SER A 64 7.50 18.99 -17.06
C SER A 64 6.80 20.21 -16.45
N ASN A 65 5.88 20.81 -17.21
CA ASN A 65 5.02 21.90 -16.73
C ASN A 65 4.23 21.50 -15.47
N THR A 66 3.83 20.23 -15.39
CA THR A 66 3.14 19.62 -14.24
C THR A 66 4.04 19.63 -13.00
N THR A 67 5.32 19.30 -13.15
CA THR A 67 6.32 19.35 -12.07
C THR A 67 6.52 20.78 -11.57
N LEU A 68 6.59 21.79 -12.46
CA LEU A 68 6.66 23.19 -12.02
C LEU A 68 5.37 23.65 -11.32
N LEU A 69 4.20 23.16 -11.75
CA LEU A 69 2.94 23.45 -11.07
C LEU A 69 2.95 22.90 -9.63
N GLN A 70 3.57 21.75 -9.40
CA GLN A 70 3.77 21.21 -8.06
C GLN A 70 4.62 22.14 -7.19
N VAL A 71 5.72 22.68 -7.73
CA VAL A 71 6.56 23.67 -7.01
C VAL A 71 5.74 24.91 -6.65
N SER A 72 4.99 25.49 -7.60
CA SER A 72 4.13 26.66 -7.36
C SER A 72 3.06 26.41 -6.30
N ARG A 73 2.54 25.18 -6.20
CA ARG A 73 1.53 24.77 -5.22
C ARG A 73 2.11 24.27 -3.89
N LYS A 74 3.42 24.44 -3.67
CA LYS A 74 4.15 23.96 -2.49
C LYS A 74 3.97 22.44 -2.27
N HIS A 75 3.77 21.68 -3.34
CA HIS A 75 3.78 20.22 -3.27
C HIS A 75 5.22 19.69 -3.24
N ARG A 76 5.33 18.43 -2.82
CA ARG A 76 6.59 17.70 -2.71
C ARG A 76 7.25 17.48 -4.08
N VAL A 77 8.52 17.83 -4.22
CA VAL A 77 9.34 17.61 -5.42
C VAL A 77 10.66 16.91 -5.09
N SER A 78 11.28 16.30 -6.10
CA SER A 78 12.57 15.62 -5.92
C SER A 78 13.72 16.61 -5.65
N GLN A 79 14.79 16.13 -4.99
CA GLN A 79 16.02 16.92 -4.81
C GLN A 79 16.57 17.45 -6.13
N LYS A 80 16.56 16.62 -7.19
CA LYS A 80 17.03 16.99 -8.53
C LYS A 80 16.23 18.18 -9.08
N THR A 81 14.90 18.14 -8.94
CA THR A 81 14.02 19.24 -9.36
C THR A 81 14.27 20.50 -8.55
N ALA A 82 14.34 20.40 -7.21
CA ALA A 82 14.59 21.55 -6.34
C ALA A 82 15.95 22.21 -6.65
N ALA A 83 16.99 21.40 -6.84
CA ALA A 83 18.33 21.89 -7.20
C ALA A 83 18.34 22.58 -8.57
N ALA A 84 17.65 22.03 -9.57
CA ALA A 84 17.53 22.65 -10.89
C ALA A 84 16.80 24.01 -10.84
N VAL A 85 15.74 24.12 -10.04
CA VAL A 85 15.02 25.39 -9.82
C VAL A 85 15.91 26.42 -9.12
N CYS A 86 16.63 26.01 -8.07
CA CYS A 86 17.57 26.89 -7.37
C CYS A 86 18.69 27.39 -8.28
N ALA A 87 19.29 26.50 -9.07
CA ALA A 87 20.34 26.83 -10.02
C ALA A 87 19.86 27.84 -11.07
N ALA A 88 18.66 27.64 -11.63
CA ALA A 88 18.12 28.55 -12.64
C ALA A 88 17.66 29.90 -12.08
N LEU A 89 17.26 29.97 -10.80
CA LEU A 89 16.81 31.21 -10.16
C LEU A 89 17.91 31.95 -9.39
N GLY A 90 19.09 31.33 -9.21
CA GLY A 90 20.16 31.88 -8.38
C GLY A 90 19.80 31.91 -6.89
N LEU A 91 18.98 30.97 -6.42
CA LEU A 91 18.53 30.90 -5.02
C LEU A 91 19.38 29.90 -4.24
N THR A 92 19.71 30.24 -2.99
CA THR A 92 20.33 29.29 -2.06
C THR A 92 19.33 28.18 -1.72
N PHE A 93 19.75 26.92 -1.86
CA PHE A 93 18.89 25.74 -1.68
C PHE A 93 18.18 25.73 -0.32
N GLU A 94 18.92 25.98 0.76
CA GLU A 94 18.40 25.95 2.14
C GLU A 94 17.34 27.01 2.44
N LYS A 95 17.39 28.17 1.76
CA LYS A 95 16.42 29.26 1.92
C LYS A 95 15.19 29.07 1.05
N ALA A 96 15.34 28.36 -0.07
CA ALA A 96 14.30 28.20 -1.09
C ALA A 96 13.46 26.95 -0.88
N PHE A 97 14.06 25.88 -0.35
CA PHE A 97 13.40 24.59 -0.19
C PHE A 97 13.65 23.99 1.19
N SER A 98 12.57 23.53 1.81
CA SER A 98 12.60 22.75 3.04
C SER A 98 12.46 21.25 2.73
N ALA A 99 13.23 20.41 3.42
CA ALA A 99 13.11 18.97 3.30
C ALA A 99 11.85 18.47 4.01
N VAL A 100 11.02 17.67 3.32
CA VAL A 100 9.78 17.10 3.85
C VAL A 100 9.88 15.59 3.87
N GLY A 101 9.83 15.02 5.08
CA GLY A 101 9.85 13.58 5.32
C GLY A 101 10.99 13.14 6.26
N LYS A 102 11.09 11.83 6.51
CA LYS A 102 12.16 11.27 7.34
C LYS A 102 13.51 11.40 6.61
N LYS A 103 14.49 12.03 7.27
CA LYS A 103 15.88 12.22 6.76
C LYS A 103 16.69 10.91 6.70
N LYS A 104 16.29 9.92 7.50
CA LYS A 104 16.89 8.59 7.60
C LYS A 104 16.08 7.56 6.80
N LEU A 105 16.74 6.51 6.34
CA LEU A 105 16.05 5.31 5.88
C LEU A 105 15.32 4.65 7.06
N SER A 106 14.15 4.06 6.81
CA SER A 106 13.46 3.29 7.84
C SER A 106 14.22 2.00 8.12
N GLY A 107 14.12 1.49 9.36
CA GLY A 107 14.69 0.19 9.73
C GLY A 107 14.25 -0.95 8.79
N ASN A 108 13.00 -0.89 8.29
CA ASN A 108 12.49 -1.83 7.28
C ASN A 108 13.26 -1.79 5.95
N THR A 109 13.61 -0.60 5.46
CA THR A 109 14.39 -0.48 4.22
C THR A 109 15.80 -1.03 4.41
N ILE A 110 16.44 -0.75 5.56
CA ILE A 110 17.76 -1.30 5.89
C ILE A 110 17.69 -2.83 6.01
N LEU A 111 16.63 -3.35 6.62
CA LEU A 111 16.37 -4.79 6.71
C LEU A 111 16.18 -5.44 5.32
N HIS A 112 15.47 -4.79 4.39
CA HIS A 112 15.38 -5.29 3.01
C HIS A 112 16.76 -5.32 2.33
N CYS A 113 17.58 -4.29 2.52
CA CYS A 113 18.97 -4.31 2.03
C CYS A 113 19.78 -5.45 2.64
N HIS A 114 19.65 -5.69 3.95
CA HIS A 114 20.30 -6.82 4.63
C HIS A 114 19.85 -8.16 4.03
N ASN A 115 18.54 -8.38 3.87
CA ASN A 115 18.00 -9.63 3.31
C ASN A 115 18.47 -9.88 1.87
N LEU A 116 18.55 -8.83 1.05
CA LEU A 116 19.11 -8.93 -0.31
C LEU A 116 20.58 -9.36 -0.28
N ILE A 117 21.41 -8.67 0.52
CA ILE A 117 22.84 -8.99 0.65
C ILE A 117 23.03 -10.42 1.20
N LYS A 118 22.25 -10.79 2.21
CA LYS A 118 22.26 -12.13 2.80
C LYS A 118 21.91 -13.20 1.76
N SER A 119 20.91 -12.96 0.92
CA SER A 119 20.54 -13.88 -0.17
C SER A 119 21.66 -14.05 -1.20
N ILE A 120 22.30 -12.96 -1.61
CA ILE A 120 23.44 -12.98 -2.53
C ILE A 120 24.62 -13.77 -1.93
N LEU A 121 24.99 -13.47 -0.68
CA LEU A 121 26.11 -14.14 -0.01
C LEU A 121 25.82 -15.62 0.28
N SER A 122 24.57 -15.96 0.61
CA SER A 122 24.14 -17.36 0.77
C SER A 122 24.27 -18.13 -0.55
N THR A 123 23.96 -17.48 -1.68
CA THR A 123 24.16 -18.07 -3.02
C THR A 123 25.63 -18.24 -3.33
N ALA A 124 26.48 -17.27 -2.99
CA ALA A 124 27.93 -17.38 -3.16
C ALA A 124 28.55 -18.53 -2.33
N VAL A 125 28.04 -18.79 -1.12
CA VAL A 125 28.43 -19.97 -0.33
C VAL A 125 27.99 -21.26 -1.00
N LYS A 126 26.74 -21.33 -1.48
CA LYS A 126 26.21 -22.52 -2.19
C LYS A 126 27.03 -22.85 -3.44
N TRP A 127 27.50 -21.83 -4.16
CA TRP A 127 28.38 -21.98 -5.32
C TRP A 127 29.86 -22.12 -4.97
N GLN A 128 30.19 -22.23 -3.67
CA GLN A 128 31.54 -22.40 -3.16
C GLN A 128 32.51 -21.27 -3.56
N VAL A 129 31.99 -20.08 -3.85
CA VAL A 129 32.80 -18.88 -4.15
C VAL A 129 33.46 -18.34 -2.88
N ILE A 130 32.76 -18.47 -1.74
CA ILE A 130 33.26 -18.12 -0.40
C ILE A 130 32.91 -19.25 0.57
N PRO A 131 33.73 -19.50 1.60
CA PRO A 131 33.52 -20.62 2.52
C PRO A 131 32.38 -20.39 3.52
N SER A 132 32.05 -19.13 3.84
CA SER A 132 30.97 -18.78 4.74
C SER A 132 30.44 -17.38 4.43
N SER A 133 29.19 -17.10 4.80
CA SER A 133 28.54 -15.82 4.55
C SER A 133 28.87 -14.82 5.67
N PRO A 134 29.51 -13.68 5.37
CA PRO A 134 29.76 -12.64 6.38
C PRO A 134 28.49 -12.07 7.00
N ALA A 135 27.36 -12.09 6.27
CA ALA A 135 26.09 -11.55 6.75
C ALA A 135 25.48 -12.35 7.91
N ASP A 136 25.86 -13.61 8.10
CA ASP A 136 25.38 -14.42 9.23
C ASP A 136 26.04 -14.02 10.56
N ARG A 137 27.16 -13.29 10.50
CA ARG A 137 27.91 -12.81 11.66
C ARG A 137 27.62 -11.36 12.02
N VAL A 138 26.60 -10.76 11.40
CA VAL A 138 26.20 -9.37 11.64
C VAL A 138 24.82 -9.34 12.26
N ALA A 139 24.64 -8.47 13.25
CA ALA A 139 23.33 -8.27 13.87
C ALA A 139 22.32 -7.80 12.81
N THR A 140 21.19 -8.50 12.74
CA THR A 140 20.11 -8.16 11.81
C THR A 140 19.54 -6.78 12.16
N PRO A 141 19.37 -5.87 11.17
CA PRO A 141 18.74 -4.58 11.43
C PRO A 141 17.37 -4.74 12.07
N LYS A 142 17.11 -3.95 13.12
CA LYS A 142 15.81 -4.02 13.82
C LYS A 142 14.69 -3.57 12.90
N LYS A 143 13.64 -4.39 12.84
CA LYS A 143 12.38 -4.03 12.20
C LYS A 143 11.70 -2.96 13.06
N GLU A 144 11.42 -1.79 12.48
CA GLU A 144 10.51 -0.84 13.12
C GLU A 144 9.11 -1.46 13.12
N HIS A 145 8.50 -1.60 14.30
CA HIS A 145 7.10 -1.96 14.40
C HIS A 145 6.26 -0.71 14.12
N ILE A 146 5.57 -0.71 12.99
CA ILE A 146 4.59 0.33 12.65
C ILE A 146 3.24 -0.33 12.82
N GLU A 147 2.43 0.19 13.74
CA GLU A 147 1.04 -0.22 13.86
C GLU A 147 0.32 -0.01 12.53
N GLN A 148 -0.33 -1.06 12.05
CA GLN A 148 -1.02 -1.00 10.78
C GLN A 148 -2.34 -0.27 10.96
N ALA A 149 -2.53 0.81 10.20
CA ALA A 149 -3.79 1.54 10.22
C ALA A 149 -4.94 0.61 9.79
N CYS A 150 -5.96 0.52 10.62
CA CYS A 150 -7.24 -0.11 10.35
C CYS A 150 -8.36 0.78 10.92
N LEU A 151 -9.57 0.61 10.40
CA LEU A 151 -10.74 1.31 10.92
C LEU A 151 -11.38 0.46 12.02
N ASP A 152 -11.91 1.13 13.04
CA ASP A 152 -12.84 0.50 13.98
C ASP A 152 -14.23 0.32 13.36
N GLU A 153 -15.17 -0.26 14.13
CA GLU A 153 -16.53 -0.53 13.68
C GLU A 153 -17.29 0.76 13.30
N GLN A 154 -17.15 1.83 14.08
CA GLN A 154 -17.85 3.09 13.84
C GLN A 154 -17.28 3.80 12.62
N GLN A 155 -15.95 3.91 12.54
CA GLN A 155 -15.26 4.47 11.38
C GLN A 155 -15.55 3.67 10.09
N THR A 156 -15.74 2.36 10.21
CA THR A 156 -16.16 1.52 9.08
C THR A 156 -17.57 1.86 8.61
N ARG A 157 -18.52 2.06 9.55
CA ARG A 157 -19.88 2.54 9.21
C ARG A 157 -19.83 3.91 8.55
N ASP A 158 -19.06 4.83 9.09
CA ASP A 158 -18.92 6.19 8.55
C ASP A 158 -18.33 6.16 7.14
N LEU A 159 -17.34 5.28 6.88
CA LEU A 159 -16.80 5.06 5.54
C LEU A 159 -17.88 4.55 4.57
N ILE A 160 -18.66 3.54 4.96
CA ILE A 160 -19.73 2.98 4.11
C ILE A 160 -20.79 4.05 3.80
N ALA A 161 -21.16 4.87 4.78
CA ALA A 161 -22.08 5.99 4.58
C ALA A 161 -21.51 7.03 3.62
N ALA A 162 -20.24 7.44 3.80
CA ALA A 162 -19.58 8.40 2.93
C ALA A 162 -19.50 7.90 1.47
N LEU A 163 -19.26 6.60 1.26
CA LEU A 163 -19.17 6.00 -0.06
C LEU A 163 -20.45 6.10 -0.89
N GLN A 164 -21.61 6.37 -0.28
CA GLN A 164 -22.85 6.61 -1.03
C GLN A 164 -22.76 7.83 -1.95
N SER A 165 -21.91 8.81 -1.62
CA SER A 165 -21.64 9.98 -2.46
C SER A 165 -20.55 9.74 -3.51
N ALA A 166 -19.87 8.59 -3.47
CA ALA A 166 -18.77 8.27 -4.37
C ALA A 166 -19.27 7.75 -5.72
N PRO A 167 -18.49 7.92 -6.81
CA PRO A 167 -18.78 7.26 -8.08
C PRO A 167 -18.92 5.74 -7.90
N ILE A 168 -19.89 5.13 -8.56
CA ILE A 168 -20.24 3.70 -8.40
C ILE A 168 -19.05 2.76 -8.57
N ASN A 169 -18.17 3.02 -9.54
CA ASN A 169 -16.96 2.22 -9.76
C ASN A 169 -16.01 2.27 -8.54
N ARG A 170 -15.88 3.43 -7.90
CA ARG A 170 -15.06 3.61 -6.70
C ARG A 170 -15.72 3.04 -5.45
N ARG A 171 -17.03 3.25 -5.29
CA ARG A 171 -17.83 2.66 -4.21
C ARG A 171 -17.72 1.14 -4.23
N THR A 172 -17.94 0.52 -5.38
CA THR A 172 -17.86 -0.93 -5.57
C THR A 172 -16.47 -1.46 -5.26
N ALA A 173 -15.41 -0.80 -5.76
CA ALA A 173 -14.03 -1.19 -5.49
C ALA A 173 -13.69 -1.21 -3.98
N VAL A 174 -14.09 -0.16 -3.25
CA VAL A 174 -13.83 -0.07 -1.80
C VAL A 174 -14.64 -1.10 -1.01
N ILE A 175 -15.93 -1.28 -1.35
CA ILE A 175 -16.80 -2.27 -0.71
C ILE A 175 -16.24 -3.68 -0.90
N LEU A 176 -15.81 -4.03 -2.12
CA LEU A 176 -15.21 -5.34 -2.39
C LEU A 176 -13.92 -5.56 -1.59
N LEU A 177 -13.03 -4.56 -1.51
CA LEU A 177 -11.82 -4.67 -0.69
C LEU A 177 -12.14 -4.86 0.80
N LEU A 178 -13.10 -4.09 1.32
CA LEU A 178 -13.51 -4.12 2.72
C LEU A 178 -14.19 -5.44 3.09
N CYS A 179 -14.98 -6.03 2.20
CA CYS A 179 -15.75 -7.24 2.50
C CYS A 179 -14.96 -8.53 2.26
N SER A 180 -14.10 -8.55 1.24
CA SER A 180 -13.31 -9.74 0.89
C SER A 180 -11.95 -9.79 1.57
N GLY A 181 -11.39 -8.65 1.98
CA GLY A 181 -10.01 -8.56 2.45
C GLY A 181 -8.96 -8.83 1.37
N MET A 182 -9.33 -8.83 0.08
CA MET A 182 -8.38 -9.04 -1.01
C MET A 182 -7.38 -7.90 -1.15
N ARG A 183 -6.25 -8.16 -1.80
CA ARG A 183 -5.27 -7.12 -2.13
C ARG A 183 -5.81 -6.27 -3.28
N ARG A 184 -5.41 -5.00 -3.31
CA ARG A 184 -5.71 -4.09 -4.43
C ARG A 184 -5.32 -4.66 -5.80
N SER A 185 -4.18 -5.33 -5.90
CA SER A 185 -3.74 -5.96 -7.15
C SER A 185 -4.62 -7.15 -7.55
N GLU A 186 -5.20 -7.87 -6.58
CA GLU A 186 -6.14 -8.97 -6.83
C GLU A 186 -7.48 -8.40 -7.32
N LEU A 187 -7.99 -7.33 -6.70
CA LEU A 187 -9.21 -6.63 -7.13
C LEU A 187 -9.15 -6.22 -8.60
N TYR A 188 -8.04 -5.62 -9.03
CA TYR A 188 -7.84 -5.21 -10.41
C TYR A 188 -7.47 -6.38 -11.35
N GLY A 189 -7.21 -7.57 -10.81
CA GLY A 189 -7.10 -8.81 -11.56
C GLY A 189 -8.45 -9.41 -11.93
N LEU A 190 -9.53 -9.07 -11.22
CA LEU A 190 -10.85 -9.64 -11.41
C LEU A 190 -11.44 -9.32 -12.79
N SER A 191 -12.22 -10.28 -13.27
CA SER A 191 -13.04 -10.23 -14.48
C SER A 191 -14.51 -10.49 -14.10
N TRP A 192 -15.46 -10.21 -15.00
CA TRP A 192 -16.88 -10.48 -14.71
C TRP A 192 -17.18 -11.96 -14.45
N GLY A 193 -16.43 -12.87 -15.08
CA GLY A 193 -16.54 -14.32 -14.86
C GLY A 193 -16.09 -14.80 -13.47
N ASP A 194 -15.40 -13.93 -12.70
CA ASP A 194 -14.96 -14.26 -11.35
C ASP A 194 -16.04 -14.06 -10.28
N ILE A 195 -17.15 -13.41 -10.65
CA ILE A 195 -18.25 -13.10 -9.74
C ILE A 195 -19.39 -14.07 -10.01
N ASP A 196 -19.65 -14.94 -9.04
CA ASP A 196 -20.86 -15.75 -9.01
C ASP A 196 -21.95 -14.97 -8.26
N PHE A 197 -22.95 -14.48 -8.98
CA PHE A 197 -24.04 -13.68 -8.44
C PHE A 197 -25.05 -14.53 -7.64
N ASP A 198 -25.23 -15.80 -8.00
CA ASP A 198 -26.18 -16.70 -7.35
C ASP A 198 -25.64 -17.12 -5.98
N ARG A 199 -24.35 -17.45 -5.93
CA ARG A 199 -23.65 -17.80 -4.69
C ARG A 199 -23.10 -16.59 -3.96
N ILE A 200 -23.09 -15.40 -4.56
CA ILE A 200 -22.52 -14.16 -4.01
C ILE A 200 -21.05 -14.39 -3.61
N THR A 201 -20.27 -14.99 -4.51
CA THR A 201 -18.85 -15.31 -4.28
C THR A 201 -17.96 -14.64 -5.32
N VAL A 202 -16.71 -14.37 -4.92
CA VAL A 202 -15.66 -13.89 -5.81
C VAL A 202 -14.48 -14.86 -5.83
N SER A 203 -14.06 -15.24 -7.03
CA SER A 203 -12.92 -16.13 -7.29
C SER A 203 -11.66 -15.33 -7.54
N ILE A 204 -10.65 -15.48 -6.68
CA ILE A 204 -9.38 -14.75 -6.79
C ILE A 204 -8.31 -15.70 -7.30
N HIS A 205 -7.82 -15.43 -8.50
CA HIS A 205 -6.85 -16.29 -9.19
C HIS A 205 -5.77 -15.51 -9.96
N GLU A 206 -6.01 -14.22 -10.24
CA GLU A 206 -5.07 -13.34 -10.93
C GLU A 206 -4.74 -12.07 -10.12
N THR A 207 -3.62 -11.44 -10.46
CA THR A 207 -3.29 -10.08 -10.01
C THR A 207 -2.95 -9.16 -11.19
N SER A 208 -3.26 -7.89 -11.05
CA SER A 208 -2.83 -6.83 -11.97
C SER A 208 -1.97 -5.81 -11.23
N VAL A 209 -0.78 -5.52 -11.77
CA VAL A 209 0.18 -4.55 -11.22
C VAL A 209 0.58 -3.55 -12.29
N TYR A 210 0.86 -2.32 -11.89
CA TYR A 210 1.40 -1.31 -12.79
C TYR A 210 2.92 -1.27 -12.67
N VAL A 211 3.62 -1.44 -13.78
CA VAL A 211 5.07 -1.36 -13.87
C VAL A 211 5.44 -0.16 -14.76
N PRO A 212 6.28 0.77 -14.27
CA PRO A 212 6.76 1.88 -15.10
C PRO A 212 7.40 1.35 -16.40
N HIS A 213 7.07 1.97 -17.54
CA HIS A 213 7.54 1.60 -18.89
C HIS A 213 6.95 0.31 -19.49
N GLU A 214 6.31 -0.56 -18.68
CA GLU A 214 5.65 -1.78 -19.15
C GLU A 214 4.10 -1.72 -19.08
N GLY A 215 3.55 -0.73 -18.37
CA GLY A 215 2.11 -0.55 -18.27
C GLY A 215 1.46 -1.48 -17.23
N ILE A 216 0.28 -2.02 -17.54
CA ILE A 216 -0.43 -2.95 -16.65
C ILE A 216 0.04 -4.36 -16.99
N VAL A 217 0.76 -4.98 -16.06
CA VAL A 217 1.28 -6.34 -16.18
C VAL A 217 0.41 -7.28 -15.37
N ARG A 218 0.03 -8.40 -15.98
CA ARG A 218 -0.65 -9.50 -15.31
C ARG A 218 0.37 -10.31 -14.51
N GLY A 219 0.11 -10.48 -13.23
CA GLY A 219 0.85 -11.42 -12.39
C GLY A 219 -0.01 -12.66 -12.20
N GLU A 220 0.39 -13.77 -12.79
CA GLU A 220 -0.17 -15.08 -12.41
C GLU A 220 0.14 -15.34 -10.94
N THR A 221 -0.84 -15.85 -10.22
CA THR A 221 -0.61 -16.24 -8.84
C THR A 221 0.18 -17.56 -8.88
N LYS A 222 1.51 -17.47 -8.72
CA LYS A 222 2.48 -18.54 -9.02
C LYS A 222 2.26 -19.88 -8.29
N ASN A 223 1.32 -19.99 -7.35
CA ASN A 223 1.09 -21.19 -6.55
C ASN A 223 -0.42 -21.53 -6.42
N ASP A 224 -0.75 -22.81 -6.39
CA ASP A 224 -2.10 -23.36 -6.14
C ASP A 224 -2.73 -22.82 -4.83
N SER A 225 -1.90 -22.47 -3.85
CA SER A 225 -2.30 -21.88 -2.56
C SER A 225 -2.86 -20.45 -2.64
N SER A 226 -2.74 -19.76 -3.77
CA SER A 226 -3.24 -18.39 -3.93
C SER A 226 -4.64 -18.30 -4.53
N TYR A 227 -5.09 -19.37 -5.19
CA TYR A 227 -6.46 -19.50 -5.64
C TYR A 227 -7.40 -19.59 -4.43
N ARG A 228 -8.42 -18.74 -4.37
CA ARG A 228 -9.42 -18.83 -3.31
C ARG A 228 -10.75 -18.22 -3.74
N VAL A 229 -11.82 -18.80 -3.23
CA VAL A 229 -13.19 -18.31 -3.40
C VAL A 229 -13.63 -17.66 -2.09
N ILE A 230 -14.15 -16.44 -2.17
CA ILE A 230 -14.61 -15.68 -1.01
C ILE A 230 -16.11 -15.41 -1.14
N LYS A 231 -16.90 -15.93 -0.22
CA LYS A 231 -18.29 -15.50 -0.01
C LYS A 231 -18.29 -14.06 0.50
N LEU A 232 -19.01 -13.21 -0.21
CA LEU A 232 -19.26 -11.81 0.14
C LEU A 232 -20.56 -11.70 0.97
N PRO A 233 -20.70 -10.66 1.81
CA PRO A 233 -21.96 -10.35 2.47
C PRO A 233 -23.06 -10.02 1.46
N ASP A 234 -24.31 -10.34 1.79
CA ASP A 234 -25.44 -10.22 0.86
C ASP A 234 -25.69 -8.78 0.39
N PHE A 235 -25.38 -7.77 1.21
CA PHE A 235 -25.48 -6.36 0.81
C PHE A 235 -24.55 -5.97 -0.36
N CYS A 236 -23.52 -6.78 -0.66
CA CYS A 236 -22.67 -6.54 -1.82
C CYS A 236 -23.41 -6.82 -3.15
N LEU A 237 -24.41 -7.71 -3.14
CA LEU A 237 -25.14 -8.11 -4.34
C LEU A 237 -25.83 -6.92 -5.06
N PRO A 238 -26.65 -6.07 -4.39
CA PRO A 238 -27.25 -4.92 -5.04
C PRO A 238 -26.20 -3.93 -5.59
N VAL A 239 -25.09 -3.73 -4.87
CA VAL A 239 -23.99 -2.87 -5.33
C VAL A 239 -23.35 -3.42 -6.61
N LEU A 240 -23.16 -4.74 -6.70
CA LEU A 240 -22.61 -5.40 -7.88
C LEU A 240 -23.57 -5.34 -9.08
N HIS A 241 -24.87 -5.48 -8.86
CA HIS A 241 -25.87 -5.31 -9.92
C HIS A 241 -25.90 -3.89 -10.45
N GLU A 242 -25.92 -2.89 -9.56
CA GLU A 242 -25.87 -1.48 -9.94
C GLU A 242 -24.58 -1.16 -10.71
N TYR A 243 -23.44 -1.68 -10.25
CA TYR A 243 -22.18 -1.53 -10.97
C TYR A 243 -22.19 -2.16 -12.36
N ARG A 244 -22.79 -3.35 -12.50
CA ARG A 244 -22.91 -4.04 -13.78
C ARG A 244 -23.81 -3.26 -14.76
N ALA A 245 -24.90 -2.68 -14.28
CA ALA A 245 -25.76 -1.81 -15.07
C ALA A 245 -24.97 -0.58 -15.56
N TRP A 246 -24.32 0.14 -14.64
CA TRP A 246 -23.47 1.28 -14.98
C TRP A 246 -22.35 0.93 -15.97
N TYR A 247 -21.66 -0.20 -15.77
CA TYR A 247 -20.60 -0.68 -16.67
C TYR A 247 -21.12 -0.89 -18.09
N ASN A 248 -22.29 -1.52 -18.23
CA ASN A 248 -22.91 -1.76 -19.52
C ASN A 248 -23.35 -0.45 -20.19
N GLU A 249 -23.86 0.52 -19.43
CA GLU A 249 -24.17 1.86 -19.93
C GLU A 249 -22.92 2.57 -20.46
N GLN A 250 -21.80 2.52 -19.71
CA GLN A 250 -20.53 3.11 -20.18
C GLN A 250 -20.04 2.44 -21.46
N ARG A 251 -20.15 1.10 -21.54
CA ARG A 251 -19.80 0.34 -22.74
C ARG A 251 -20.63 0.77 -23.95
N LEU A 252 -21.95 0.85 -23.78
CA LEU A 252 -22.86 1.27 -24.85
C LEU A 252 -22.61 2.73 -25.27
N ALA A 253 -22.38 3.62 -24.31
CA ALA A 253 -22.11 5.03 -24.58
C ALA A 253 -20.76 5.27 -25.29
N CYS A 254 -19.76 4.43 -25.02
CA CYS A 254 -18.44 4.54 -25.66
C CYS A 254 -18.45 4.04 -27.11
N GLY A 255 -19.38 3.14 -27.46
CA GLY A 255 -19.55 2.65 -28.83
C GLY A 255 -18.35 1.86 -29.35
N ASP A 256 -17.88 2.25 -30.53
CA ASP A 256 -16.79 1.59 -31.27
C ASP A 256 -15.41 1.74 -30.63
N GLN A 257 -15.22 2.74 -29.77
CA GLN A 257 -13.98 2.95 -29.02
C GLN A 257 -13.82 2.03 -27.81
N TRP A 258 -14.84 1.20 -27.52
CA TRP A 258 -14.77 0.28 -26.40
C TRP A 258 -13.91 -0.94 -26.72
N GLU A 259 -12.80 -1.08 -26.01
CA GLU A 259 -11.95 -2.26 -26.05
C GLU A 259 -12.28 -3.18 -24.87
N ASP A 260 -12.95 -4.31 -25.15
CA ASP A 260 -13.33 -5.25 -24.10
C ASP A 260 -12.13 -6.02 -23.57
N SER A 261 -11.57 -5.55 -22.46
CA SER A 261 -10.48 -6.21 -21.75
C SER A 261 -10.91 -7.38 -20.88
N GLY A 262 -12.22 -7.61 -20.72
CA GLY A 262 -12.82 -8.58 -19.80
C GLY A 262 -12.66 -8.23 -18.31
N LYS A 263 -11.92 -7.17 -17.97
CA LYS A 263 -11.63 -6.78 -16.59
C LYS A 263 -12.83 -6.09 -15.95
N LEU A 264 -12.95 -6.30 -14.64
CA LEU A 264 -14.03 -5.76 -13.84
C LEU A 264 -13.92 -4.23 -13.72
N PHE A 265 -12.71 -3.71 -13.45
CA PHE A 265 -12.45 -2.28 -13.34
C PHE A 265 -11.64 -1.76 -14.54
N VAL A 266 -12.31 -0.93 -15.34
CA VAL A 266 -11.80 -0.41 -16.62
C VAL A 266 -11.83 1.11 -16.68
N LYS A 267 -11.07 1.66 -17.63
CA LYS A 267 -11.13 3.07 -18.04
C LYS A 267 -12.37 3.31 -18.89
N TRP A 268 -12.58 4.57 -19.27
CA TRP A 268 -13.71 5.00 -20.12
C TRP A 268 -13.81 4.24 -21.45
N ASN A 269 -12.69 3.71 -21.98
CA ASN A 269 -12.60 2.99 -23.25
C ASN A 269 -12.49 1.45 -23.08
N GLY A 270 -12.88 0.89 -21.92
CA GLY A 270 -12.85 -0.55 -21.68
C GLY A 270 -11.47 -1.16 -21.36
N ASN A 271 -10.38 -0.41 -21.60
CA ASN A 271 -9.04 -0.82 -21.23
C ASN A 271 -8.86 -0.97 -19.70
N PRO A 272 -7.99 -1.87 -19.21
CA PRO A 272 -7.79 -2.06 -17.77
C PRO A 272 -7.37 -0.76 -17.08
N GLU A 273 -7.97 -0.48 -15.93
CA GLU A 273 -7.58 0.67 -15.12
C GLU A 273 -6.35 0.32 -14.26
N SER A 274 -5.45 1.29 -14.09
CA SER A 274 -4.29 1.11 -13.21
C SER A 274 -4.72 0.98 -11.75
N PRO A 275 -4.22 -0.01 -10.99
CA PRO A 275 -4.50 -0.11 -9.55
C PRO A 275 -4.13 1.16 -8.76
N ASN A 276 -3.19 1.96 -9.27
CA ASN A 276 -2.80 3.21 -8.62
C ASN A 276 -3.94 4.26 -8.63
N ALA A 277 -4.86 4.20 -9.60
CA ALA A 277 -5.98 5.14 -9.70
C ALA A 277 -6.86 5.10 -8.44
N LEU A 278 -7.23 3.91 -7.97
CA LEU A 278 -7.98 3.75 -6.71
C LEU A 278 -7.21 4.29 -5.50
N THR A 279 -5.88 4.13 -5.47
CA THR A 279 -5.08 4.57 -4.31
C THR A 279 -4.96 6.08 -4.24
N VAL A 280 -4.80 6.75 -5.39
CA VAL A 280 -4.81 8.20 -5.45
C VAL A 280 -6.19 8.74 -5.09
N TRP A 281 -7.25 8.17 -5.67
CA TRP A 281 -8.63 8.57 -5.39
C TRP A 281 -8.99 8.35 -3.91
N PHE A 282 -8.74 7.16 -3.36
CA PHE A 282 -9.11 6.80 -1.99
C PHE A 282 -8.40 7.68 -0.97
N ARG A 283 -7.13 8.05 -1.19
CA ARG A 283 -6.42 8.97 -0.30
C ARG A 283 -7.09 10.34 -0.24
N SER A 284 -7.50 10.87 -1.39
CA SER A 284 -8.20 12.16 -1.46
C SER A 284 -9.60 12.07 -0.84
N PHE A 285 -10.32 10.99 -1.12
CA PHE A 285 -11.64 10.71 -0.56
C PHE A 285 -11.60 10.59 0.97
N ALA A 286 -10.70 9.76 1.50
CA ALA A 286 -10.51 9.57 2.94
C ALA A 286 -10.24 10.90 3.66
N ARG A 287 -9.38 11.76 3.08
CA ARG A 287 -9.11 13.09 3.64
C ARG A 287 -10.33 14.01 3.60
N ALA A 288 -11.09 14.02 2.50
CA ALA A 288 -12.27 14.86 2.35
C ALA A 288 -13.39 14.48 3.34
N HIS A 289 -13.44 13.22 3.74
CA HIS A 289 -14.41 12.69 4.70
C HIS A 289 -13.85 12.50 6.12
N HIS A 290 -12.73 13.15 6.45
CA HIS A 290 -12.12 13.15 7.80
C HIS A 290 -11.80 11.75 8.36
N MET A 291 -11.50 10.79 7.48
CA MET A 291 -11.03 9.48 7.89
C MET A 291 -9.61 9.56 8.48
N PRO A 292 -9.17 8.59 9.32
CA PRO A 292 -7.85 8.61 9.94
C PRO A 292 -6.71 8.82 8.93
N GLU A 293 -5.73 9.68 9.25
CA GLU A 293 -4.73 10.16 8.28
C GLU A 293 -3.89 9.05 7.62
N ASN A 294 -3.68 7.94 8.34
CA ASN A 294 -2.86 6.81 7.88
C ASN A 294 -3.66 5.77 7.09
N ILE A 295 -4.97 5.98 6.88
CA ILE A 295 -5.79 5.01 6.15
C ILE A 295 -5.46 5.01 4.66
N HIS A 296 -5.28 3.82 4.11
CA HIS A 296 -5.04 3.61 2.68
C HIS A 296 -5.75 2.34 2.20
N THR A 297 -5.69 2.07 0.90
CA THR A 297 -6.41 0.92 0.30
C THR A 297 -6.06 -0.43 0.94
N HIS A 298 -4.80 -0.65 1.33
CA HIS A 298 -4.41 -1.87 2.04
C HIS A 298 -4.91 -1.93 3.50
N SER A 299 -5.27 -0.79 4.10
CA SER A 299 -5.85 -0.73 5.44
C SER A 299 -7.25 -1.32 5.48
N LEU A 300 -7.98 -1.34 4.36
CA LEU A 300 -9.29 -1.98 4.25
C LEU A 300 -9.20 -3.49 4.48
N ARG A 301 -8.09 -4.11 4.03
CA ARG A 301 -7.79 -5.51 4.34
C ARG A 301 -7.48 -5.72 5.83
N HIS A 302 -6.76 -4.79 6.45
CA HIS A 302 -6.54 -4.85 7.90
C HIS A 302 -7.84 -4.70 8.67
N THR A 303 -8.69 -3.76 8.27
CA THR A 303 -10.04 -3.54 8.79
C THR A 303 -10.89 -4.81 8.68
N ASN A 304 -10.95 -5.44 7.50
CA ASN A 304 -11.68 -6.69 7.28
C ASN A 304 -11.25 -7.80 8.25
N ALA A 305 -9.94 -7.96 8.44
CA ALA A 305 -9.40 -8.99 9.33
C ALA A 305 -9.65 -8.68 10.81
N THR A 306 -9.42 -7.44 11.23
CA THR A 306 -9.66 -6.98 12.60
C THR A 306 -11.13 -7.15 12.98
N LEU A 307 -12.06 -6.78 12.10
CA LEU A 307 -13.50 -6.96 12.34
C LEU A 307 -13.88 -8.44 12.48
N GLN A 308 -13.35 -9.33 11.62
CA GLN A 308 -13.61 -10.77 11.75
C GLN A 308 -13.04 -11.35 13.06
N ILE A 309 -11.85 -10.92 13.47
CA ILE A 309 -11.25 -11.35 14.74
C ILE A 309 -12.07 -10.83 15.92
N ALA A 310 -12.54 -9.58 15.86
CA ALA A 310 -13.41 -9.01 16.88
C ALA A 310 -14.74 -9.75 17.01
N THR A 311 -15.27 -10.30 15.91
CA THR A 311 -16.46 -11.18 15.93
C THR A 311 -16.13 -12.65 16.24
N HIS A 312 -14.96 -12.92 16.84
CA HIS A 312 -14.51 -14.25 17.26
C HIS A 312 -14.42 -15.30 16.13
N GLN A 313 -14.18 -14.87 14.89
CA GLN A 313 -13.93 -15.80 13.79
C GLN A 313 -12.60 -16.53 14.02
N ASP A 314 -12.59 -17.83 13.73
CA ASP A 314 -11.38 -18.65 13.79
C ASP A 314 -10.23 -18.05 12.94
N ILE A 315 -9.05 -17.95 13.55
CA ILE A 315 -7.87 -17.30 12.96
C ILE A 315 -7.39 -18.00 11.68
N ARG A 316 -7.56 -19.33 11.59
CA ARG A 316 -7.22 -20.10 10.38
C ARG A 316 -8.17 -19.74 9.24
N THR A 317 -9.45 -19.55 9.53
CA THR A 317 -10.44 -19.07 8.57
C THR A 317 -10.11 -17.66 8.08
N VAL A 318 -9.78 -16.73 8.98
CA VAL A 318 -9.34 -15.37 8.63
C VAL A 318 -8.08 -15.42 7.76
N ALA A 319 -7.07 -16.20 8.15
CA ALA A 319 -5.83 -16.37 7.37
C ALA A 319 -6.09 -16.94 5.96
N SER A 320 -6.99 -17.92 5.85
CA SER A 320 -7.38 -18.53 4.58
C SER A 320 -8.08 -17.53 3.66
N ARG A 321 -9.05 -16.76 4.18
CA ARG A 321 -9.75 -15.69 3.41
C ARG A 321 -8.77 -14.63 2.91
N LEU A 322 -7.78 -14.28 3.73
CA LEU A 322 -6.72 -13.35 3.37
C LEU A 322 -5.70 -13.95 2.37
N GLY A 323 -5.62 -15.27 2.21
CA GLY A 323 -4.60 -15.91 1.39
C GLY A 323 -3.20 -15.77 2.00
N HIS A 324 -3.08 -15.96 3.31
CA HIS A 324 -1.80 -16.11 4.00
C HIS A 324 -1.37 -17.57 3.98
N SER A 325 -0.17 -17.85 3.48
CA SER A 325 0.40 -19.21 3.46
C SER A 325 0.69 -19.75 4.87
N GLN A 326 0.92 -18.87 5.84
CA GLN A 326 1.12 -19.21 7.25
C GLN A 326 0.17 -18.41 8.14
N THR A 327 -0.54 -19.11 9.04
CA THR A 327 -1.42 -18.52 10.05
C THR A 327 -0.69 -17.58 11.00
N SER A 328 0.60 -17.85 11.27
CA SER A 328 1.51 -16.99 12.04
C SER A 328 1.55 -15.55 11.50
N THR A 329 1.35 -15.35 10.19
CA THR A 329 1.29 -14.00 9.60
C THR A 329 0.09 -13.24 10.14
N THR A 330 -1.08 -13.87 10.22
CA THR A 330 -2.29 -13.26 10.77
C THR A 330 -2.14 -13.05 12.29
N LEU A 331 -1.64 -14.05 13.02
CA LEU A 331 -1.40 -13.94 14.46
C LEU A 331 -0.47 -12.76 14.81
N ASN A 332 0.66 -12.64 14.11
CA ASN A 332 1.63 -11.58 14.35
C ASN A 332 1.11 -10.19 13.98
N ILE A 333 0.26 -10.10 12.95
CA ILE A 333 -0.28 -8.82 12.49
C ILE A 333 -1.39 -8.32 13.43
N TYR A 334 -2.25 -9.22 13.92
CA TYR A 334 -3.46 -8.86 14.66
C TYR A 334 -3.40 -9.24 16.14
N ALA A 335 -2.20 -9.46 16.69
CA ALA A 335 -1.99 -9.88 18.08
C ALA A 335 -2.79 -9.03 19.09
N HIS A 336 -2.81 -7.70 18.92
CA HIS A 336 -3.57 -6.80 19.79
C HIS A 336 -5.09 -6.98 19.70
N ALA A 337 -5.63 -7.17 18.49
CA ALA A 337 -7.05 -7.43 18.31
C ALA A 337 -7.46 -8.77 18.93
N ILE A 338 -6.58 -9.78 18.85
CA ILE A 338 -6.79 -11.09 19.46
C ILE A 338 -6.77 -10.98 21.00
N GLN A 339 -5.83 -10.24 21.58
CA GLN A 339 -5.78 -9.99 23.03
C GLN A 339 -7.05 -9.29 23.54
N SER A 340 -7.58 -8.32 22.79
CA SER A 340 -8.85 -7.67 23.13
C SER A 340 -10.03 -8.64 23.09
N ALA A 341 -10.07 -9.55 22.12
CA ALA A 341 -11.12 -10.56 22.01
C ALA A 341 -11.08 -11.57 23.17
N ASP A 342 -9.88 -11.90 23.67
CA ASP A 342 -9.69 -12.76 24.85
C ASP A 342 -10.28 -12.12 26.12
N ALA A 343 -10.08 -10.82 26.33
CA ALA A 343 -10.67 -10.09 27.44
C ALA A 343 -12.22 -10.12 27.40
N THR A 344 -12.83 -10.01 26.20
CA THR A 344 -14.27 -10.15 26.03
C THR A 344 -14.75 -11.58 26.29
N ALA A 345 -14.00 -12.59 25.85
CA ALA A 345 -14.31 -13.99 26.13
C ALA A 345 -14.27 -14.29 27.64
N ALA A 346 -13.26 -13.76 28.34
CA ALA A 346 -13.17 -13.85 29.80
C ALA A 346 -14.36 -13.18 30.49
N ALA A 347 -14.77 -11.98 30.06
CA ALA A 347 -15.95 -11.30 30.59
C ALA A 347 -17.26 -12.09 30.35
N ALA A 348 -17.39 -12.74 29.19
CA ALA A 348 -18.54 -13.60 28.89
C ALA A 348 -18.59 -14.82 29.80
N LEU A 349 -17.45 -15.49 30.04
CA LEU A 349 -17.34 -16.57 31.02
C LEU A 349 -17.73 -16.10 32.43
N ASP A 350 -17.22 -14.93 32.83
CA ASP A 350 -17.54 -14.32 34.13
C ASP A 350 -19.04 -14.11 34.32
N ASN A 351 -19.74 -13.64 33.28
CA ASN A 351 -21.19 -13.47 33.30
C ASN A 351 -21.94 -14.81 33.42
N ILE A 352 -21.48 -15.87 32.75
CA ILE A 352 -22.08 -17.21 32.86
C ILE A 352 -21.91 -17.76 34.29
N PHE A 353 -20.70 -17.66 34.86
CA PHE A 353 -20.43 -18.18 36.20
C PHE A 353 -21.07 -17.32 37.32
N LYS A 354 -21.22 -16.01 37.12
CA LYS A 354 -21.92 -15.11 38.06
C LYS A 354 -23.44 -15.26 37.97
N GLY A 355 -23.99 -15.47 36.76
CA GLY A 355 -25.42 -15.74 36.55
C GLY A 355 -25.91 -16.99 37.28
N ASN A 356 -25.06 -18.02 37.40
CA ASN A 356 -25.38 -19.24 38.14
C ASN A 356 -25.39 -19.08 39.67
N LYS A 357 -24.75 -18.04 40.24
CA LYS A 357 -24.78 -17.81 41.70
C LYS A 357 -26.13 -17.28 42.21
N GLN A 358 -26.92 -16.61 41.38
CA GLN A 358 -28.24 -16.11 41.79
C GLN A 358 -29.32 -17.20 41.84
N GLN A 359 -29.16 -18.32 41.14
CA GLN A 359 -30.09 -19.46 41.23
C GLN A 359 -29.76 -20.43 42.37
N ILE A 360 -28.51 -20.47 42.85
CA ILE A 360 -28.10 -21.36 43.94
C ILE A 360 -28.43 -20.78 45.32
N ASN A 361 -28.55 -19.46 45.45
CA ASN A 361 -28.91 -18.79 46.71
C ASN A 361 -30.43 -18.59 46.93
N ASN A 362 -31.27 -19.09 46.01
CA ASN A 362 -32.74 -19.03 46.09
C ASN A 362 -33.40 -20.42 46.21
N LYS A 363 -32.64 -21.44 46.64
CA LYS A 363 -33.16 -22.71 47.17
C LYS A 363 -32.70 -22.84 48.60
#